data_AF-A0A496PY33-F1
#
_entry.id   AF-A0A496PY33-F1
#
_cell.length_a   1.000
_cell.length_b   1.000
_cell.length_c   1.000
_cell.angle_alpha   90.00
_cell.angle_beta   90.00
_cell.angle_gamma   90.00
#
_symmetry.space_group_name_H-M   'P 1'
#
loop_
_entity.id
_entity.type
_entity.pdbx_description
1 polymer ?
#
loop_
_entity_poly.entity_id
_entity_poly.type
_entity_poly.pdbx_seq_one_letter_code
_entity_poly.pdbx_strand_id
1 'polypeptide(L)'
;MNTYFEGSYAVAIFPTIGKGGLGIGGAHGTGWVFRGGDYTGEAKMSQVTIGFQAGGQAFSQIIFFENEAAYDSFTSGEFEFGAQASAVALTAGANAAASTGGGSTAGAGSNQAKEDYTGGMAIFTVAKGGLMYEASLGGQKFKFNPAE
;
A
#
# COMPACT_ATOMS: atom_id res chain seq x y z
N MET A 1 -8.10 8.60 -7.95
CA MET A 1 -7.07 9.22 -7.08
C MET A 1 -7.64 10.42 -6.32
N ASN A 2 -8.13 11.47 -6.99
CA ASN A 2 -8.67 12.66 -6.32
C ASN A 2 -9.73 12.35 -5.25
N THR A 3 -10.64 11.41 -5.53
CA THR A 3 -11.69 11.04 -4.57
C THR A 3 -11.18 10.40 -3.29
N TYR A 4 -10.02 9.71 -3.30
CA TYR A 4 -9.42 9.18 -2.07
C TYR A 4 -8.67 10.25 -1.30
N PHE A 5 -8.01 11.20 -1.98
CA PHE A 5 -7.36 12.33 -1.31
C PHE A 5 -8.36 13.28 -0.66
N GLU A 6 -9.51 13.51 -1.30
CA GLU A 6 -10.58 14.37 -0.75
C GLU A 6 -11.42 13.66 0.32
N GLY A 7 -11.54 12.33 0.25
CA GLY A 7 -12.37 11.53 1.16
C GLY A 7 -11.62 10.86 2.31
N SER A 8 -10.28 10.87 2.34
CA SER A 8 -9.50 10.25 3.40
C SER A 8 -9.31 11.18 4.60
N TYR A 9 -9.35 10.62 5.81
CA TYR A 9 -8.90 11.29 7.02
C TYR A 9 -7.39 11.60 6.98
N ALA A 10 -6.60 10.66 6.46
CA ALA A 10 -5.14 10.79 6.36
C ALA A 10 -4.58 9.96 5.19
N VAL A 11 -3.31 10.21 4.85
CA VAL A 11 -2.58 9.47 3.82
C VAL A 11 -1.13 9.20 4.25
N ALA A 12 -0.63 8.00 4.01
CA ALA A 12 0.78 7.65 4.10
C ALA A 12 1.33 7.37 2.71
N ILE A 13 2.46 7.99 2.37
CA ILE A 13 3.08 7.94 1.05
C ILE A 13 4.47 7.33 1.21
N PHE A 14 4.71 6.20 0.56
CA PHE A 14 6.00 5.52 0.47
C PHE A 14 6.51 5.63 -0.97
N PRO A 15 7.37 6.61 -1.27
CA PRO A 15 7.80 6.83 -2.64
C PRO A 15 8.57 5.63 -3.16
N THR A 16 9.46 5.05 -2.37
CA THR A 16 10.26 3.92 -2.83
C THR A 16 10.39 2.89 -1.72
N ILE A 17 9.90 1.69 -2.02
CA ILE A 17 10.12 0.48 -1.26
C ILE A 17 10.99 -0.41 -2.12
N GLY A 18 12.15 -0.79 -1.58
CA GLY A 18 13.04 -1.77 -2.18
C GLY A 18 12.71 -3.16 -1.65
N LYS A 19 12.67 -4.14 -2.54
CA LYS A 19 12.51 -5.55 -2.19
C LYS A 19 13.60 -6.37 -2.85
N GLY A 20 14.17 -7.32 -2.12
CA GLY A 20 15.23 -8.17 -2.65
C GLY A 20 15.48 -9.39 -1.79
N GLY A 21 16.10 -10.41 -2.38
CA GLY A 21 16.46 -11.65 -1.71
C GLY A 21 17.09 -12.67 -2.65
N LEU A 22 17.53 -13.78 -2.07
CA LEU A 22 17.86 -15.03 -2.74
C LEU A 22 17.36 -16.17 -1.85
N GLY A 23 16.08 -16.55 -2.02
CA GLY A 23 15.40 -17.58 -1.21
C GLY A 23 14.76 -17.06 0.08
N ILE A 24 15.46 -16.23 0.84
CA ILE A 24 14.88 -15.38 1.90
C ILE A 24 15.07 -13.94 1.47
N GLY A 25 13.98 -13.18 1.44
CA GLY A 25 13.96 -11.79 1.01
C GLY A 25 13.34 -10.87 2.05
N GLY A 26 13.59 -9.59 1.86
CA GLY A 26 12.96 -8.55 2.64
C GLY A 26 12.51 -7.39 1.76
N ALA A 27 11.53 -6.64 2.24
CA ALA A 27 11.21 -5.33 1.71
C ALA A 27 11.46 -4.26 2.78
N HIS A 28 11.93 -3.10 2.36
CA HIS A 28 12.09 -1.94 3.23
C HIS A 28 11.82 -0.64 2.48
N GLY A 29 11.19 0.32 3.15
CA GLY A 29 11.00 1.66 2.62
C GLY A 29 10.62 2.65 3.71
N THR A 30 10.88 3.92 3.44
CA THR A 30 10.48 5.04 4.29
C THR A 30 9.41 5.84 3.58
N GLY A 31 8.43 6.30 4.34
CA GLY A 31 7.35 7.13 3.88
C GLY A 31 7.00 8.24 4.86
N TRP A 32 6.12 9.12 4.42
CA TRP A 32 5.65 10.28 5.16
C TRP A 32 4.14 10.19 5.31
N VAL A 33 3.65 10.55 6.50
CA VAL A 33 2.23 10.52 6.84
C VAL A 33 1.72 11.95 6.95
N PHE A 34 0.54 12.17 6.39
CA PHE A 34 -0.14 13.46 6.38
C PHE A 34 -1.59 13.29 6.82
N ARG A 35 -2.12 14.25 7.58
CA ARG A 35 -3.53 14.33 7.98
C ARG A 35 -4.06 15.70 7.63
N GLY A 36 -5.11 15.78 6.83
CA GLY A 36 -5.67 17.06 6.38
C GLY A 36 -4.68 17.96 5.63
N GLY A 37 -3.61 17.39 5.06
CA GLY A 37 -2.52 18.13 4.40
C GLY A 37 -1.32 18.46 5.30
N ASP A 38 -1.46 18.36 6.63
CA ASP A 38 -0.37 18.59 7.57
C ASP A 38 0.49 17.34 7.73
N TYR A 39 1.81 17.53 7.74
CA TYR A 39 2.76 16.47 8.01
C TYR A 39 2.66 16.02 9.48
N THR A 40 2.47 14.72 9.70
CA THR A 40 2.29 14.17 11.06
C THR A 40 3.44 13.28 11.51
N GLY A 41 4.26 12.75 10.60
CA GLY A 41 5.42 11.94 10.97
C GLY A 41 5.94 11.03 9.86
N GLU A 42 7.04 10.34 10.17
CA GLU A 42 7.68 9.36 9.30
C GLU A 42 7.14 7.95 9.60
N ALA A 43 6.89 7.16 8.55
CA ALA A 43 6.56 5.75 8.67
C ALA A 43 7.62 4.90 7.98
N LYS A 44 8.13 3.88 8.67
CA LYS A 44 9.06 2.89 8.12
C LYS A 44 8.33 1.59 7.88
N MET A 45 8.38 1.08 6.65
CA MET A 45 7.84 -0.23 6.30
C MET A 45 8.96 -1.26 6.22
N SER A 46 8.72 -2.44 6.77
CA SER A 46 9.58 -3.62 6.61
C SER A 46 8.74 -4.86 6.41
N GLN A 47 9.22 -5.80 5.60
CA GLN A 47 8.54 -7.07 5.36
C GLN A 47 9.58 -8.17 5.24
N VAL A 48 9.29 -9.35 5.79
CA VAL A 48 10.08 -10.56 5.57
C VAL A 48 9.29 -11.48 4.64
N THR A 49 9.95 -12.04 3.64
CA THR A 49 9.33 -12.96 2.69
C THR A 49 10.20 -14.21 2.53
N ILE A 50 9.58 -15.38 2.62
CA ILE A 50 10.23 -16.67 2.34
C ILE A 50 9.77 -17.10 0.94
N GLY A 51 10.70 -17.22 -0.01
CA GLY A 51 10.35 -17.60 -1.39
C GLY A 51 11.46 -17.35 -2.41
N PHE A 52 11.32 -17.94 -3.60
CA PHE A 52 12.25 -17.86 -4.73
C PHE A 52 12.24 -16.47 -5.40
N GLN A 53 12.32 -15.39 -4.63
CA GLN A 53 12.61 -14.08 -5.19
C GLN A 53 14.11 -13.99 -5.37
N ALA A 54 14.59 -14.35 -6.56
CA ALA A 54 15.91 -13.95 -7.02
C ALA A 54 15.75 -12.67 -7.84
N GLY A 55 16.09 -11.53 -7.24
CA GLY A 55 16.06 -10.25 -7.93
C GLY A 55 15.71 -9.06 -7.04
N GLY A 56 16.09 -7.87 -7.50
CA GLY A 56 15.70 -6.60 -6.90
C GLY A 56 14.42 -6.06 -7.55
N GLN A 57 13.47 -5.64 -6.73
CA GLN A 57 12.24 -4.97 -7.15
C GLN A 57 12.15 -3.63 -6.42
N ALA A 58 11.54 -2.65 -7.08
CA ALA A 58 11.22 -1.38 -6.46
C ALA A 58 9.78 -0.99 -6.79
N PHE A 59 9.06 -0.45 -5.81
CA PHE A 59 7.69 0.03 -5.99
C PHE A 59 7.39 1.25 -5.12
N SER A 60 6.36 1.98 -5.48
CA SER A 60 5.74 3.01 -4.64
C SER A 60 4.47 2.46 -4.01
N GLN A 61 4.16 2.90 -2.79
CA GLN A 61 2.93 2.54 -2.10
C GLN A 61 2.28 3.79 -1.51
N ILE A 62 0.96 3.87 -1.58
CA ILE A 62 0.15 4.90 -0.92
C ILE A 62 -0.94 4.21 -0.12
N ILE A 63 -1.11 4.61 1.13
CA ILE A 63 -2.14 4.11 2.05
C ILE A 63 -3.05 5.28 2.38
N PHE A 64 -4.33 5.18 2.04
CA PHE A 64 -5.35 6.12 2.47
C PHE A 64 -6.06 5.56 3.70
N PHE A 65 -6.32 6.41 4.69
CA PHE A 65 -7.07 6.09 5.89
C PHE A 65 -8.46 6.74 5.80
N GLU A 66 -9.52 5.95 5.89
CA GLU A 66 -10.91 6.41 5.78
C GLU A 66 -11.31 7.26 6.99
N ASN A 67 -10.88 6.84 8.18
CA ASN A 67 -11.32 7.41 9.45
C ASN A 67 -10.17 7.47 10.47
N GLU A 68 -10.44 8.19 11.56
CA GLU A 68 -9.49 8.39 12.66
C GLU A 68 -9.04 7.06 13.28
N ALA A 69 -9.93 6.09 13.45
CA ALA A 69 -9.58 4.80 14.04
C ALA A 69 -8.53 4.03 13.22
N ALA A 70 -8.64 4.05 11.89
CA ALA A 70 -7.66 3.44 11.00
C ALA A 70 -6.31 4.17 11.04
N TYR A 71 -6.34 5.51 11.07
CA TYR A 71 -5.14 6.32 11.24
C TYR A 71 -4.45 6.05 12.57
N ASP A 72 -5.18 6.12 13.68
CA ASP A 72 -4.66 5.92 15.03
C ASP A 72 -4.07 4.51 15.19
N SER A 73 -4.74 3.50 14.65
CA SER A 73 -4.23 2.13 14.66
C SER A 73 -2.86 2.05 13.97
N PHE A 74 -2.72 2.68 12.80
CA PHE A 74 -1.47 2.71 12.06
C PHE A 74 -0.37 3.54 12.75
N THR A 75 -0.74 4.66 13.38
CA THR A 75 0.21 5.58 14.03
C THR A 75 0.48 5.28 15.50
N SER A 76 -0.14 4.26 16.08
CA SER A 76 0.00 3.90 17.50
C SER A 76 1.39 3.39 17.91
N GLY A 77 2.29 3.19 16.94
CA GLY A 77 3.67 2.73 17.16
C GLY A 77 4.06 1.71 16.10
N GLU A 78 3.82 0.44 16.38
CA GLU A 78 4.05 -0.66 15.43
C GLU A 78 2.72 -1.26 14.95
N PHE A 79 2.56 -1.32 13.63
CA PHE A 79 1.38 -1.83 12.96
C PHE A 79 1.76 -2.97 12.02
N GLU A 80 1.04 -4.09 12.02
CA GLU A 80 1.29 -5.20 11.09
C GLU A 80 0.09 -5.50 10.21
N PHE A 81 0.33 -5.45 8.89
CA PHE A 81 -0.64 -5.75 7.87
C PHE A 81 -0.92 -7.26 7.84
N GLY A 82 -2.18 -7.64 8.07
CA GLY A 82 -2.63 -9.03 8.16
C GLY A 82 -2.85 -9.55 9.59
N ALA A 83 -2.30 -8.90 10.63
CA ALA A 83 -2.59 -9.25 12.02
C ALA A 83 -3.61 -8.29 12.65
N GLN A 84 -3.58 -7.00 12.29
CA GLN A 84 -4.49 -5.97 12.80
C GLN A 84 -5.48 -5.47 11.73
N ALA A 85 -5.25 -5.72 10.44
CA ALA A 85 -6.15 -5.32 9.37
C ALA A 85 -6.11 -6.24 8.15
N SER A 86 -7.22 -6.27 7.41
CA SER A 86 -7.36 -6.89 6.09
C SER A 86 -7.63 -5.77 5.07
N ALA A 87 -6.87 -5.68 3.98
CA ALA A 87 -7.13 -4.72 2.91
C ALA A 87 -7.11 -5.36 1.52
N VAL A 88 -7.92 -4.79 0.62
CA VAL A 88 -7.96 -5.16 -0.79
C VAL A 88 -6.95 -4.28 -1.54
N ALA A 89 -6.00 -4.92 -2.24
CA ALA A 89 -5.03 -4.23 -3.07
C ALA A 89 -5.66 -3.85 -4.42
N LEU A 90 -5.82 -2.55 -4.70
CA LEU A 90 -6.20 -2.08 -6.02
C LEU A 90 -4.94 -1.86 -6.87
N THR A 91 -4.70 -2.74 -7.84
CA THR A 91 -3.60 -2.57 -8.80
C THR A 91 -4.03 -1.66 -9.94
N ALA A 92 -3.69 -0.37 -9.84
CA ALA A 92 -3.84 0.61 -10.91
C ALA A 92 -2.81 0.32 -12.03
N GLY A 93 -3.11 -0.64 -12.90
CA GLY A 93 -2.26 -1.03 -14.03
C GLY A 93 -2.70 -2.33 -14.71
N ALA A 94 -3.32 -3.26 -13.96
CA ALA A 94 -3.93 -4.46 -14.53
C ALA A 94 -5.12 -4.12 -15.45
N ASN A 95 -5.78 -2.98 -15.21
CA ASN A 95 -6.93 -2.52 -15.99
C ASN A 95 -6.56 -1.87 -17.34
N ALA A 96 -5.28 -1.52 -17.57
CA ALA A 96 -4.84 -0.99 -18.86
C ALA A 96 -4.43 -2.12 -19.83
N ALA A 97 -3.86 -3.21 -19.31
CA ALA A 97 -3.49 -4.38 -20.10
C ALA A 97 -4.67 -5.32 -20.43
N ALA A 98 -5.78 -5.22 -19.69
CA ALA A 98 -6.95 -6.09 -19.88
C ALA A 98 -7.90 -5.64 -21.03
N SER A 99 -7.56 -4.60 -21.81
CA SER A 99 -8.46 -4.09 -22.87
C SER A 99 -8.14 -4.57 -24.30
N THR A 100 -7.08 -5.36 -24.53
CA THR A 100 -6.82 -5.97 -25.86
C THR A 100 -6.33 -7.42 -25.76
N GLY A 101 -7.18 -8.35 -25.38
CA GLY A 101 -6.88 -9.79 -25.46
C GLY A 101 -7.85 -10.63 -24.62
N GLY A 102 -8.83 -11.23 -25.28
CA GLY A 102 -10.01 -11.84 -24.66
C GLY A 102 -9.74 -12.76 -23.47
N GLY A 103 -10.29 -12.39 -22.32
CA GLY A 103 -10.45 -13.17 -21.10
C GLY A 103 -11.48 -12.47 -20.21
N SER A 104 -12.59 -13.13 -19.92
CA SER A 104 -13.82 -12.53 -19.39
C SER A 104 -13.69 -11.89 -17.99
N THR A 105 -13.76 -10.56 -17.97
CA THR A 105 -14.53 -9.64 -17.11
C THR A 105 -14.49 -9.73 -15.57
N ALA A 106 -13.94 -8.69 -14.94
CA ALA A 106 -14.62 -7.76 -14.01
C ALA A 106 -13.63 -6.67 -13.54
N GLY A 107 -13.80 -5.35 -13.67
CA GLY A 107 -14.81 -4.51 -14.28
C GLY A 107 -14.29 -3.06 -14.17
N ALA A 108 -14.29 -2.32 -15.28
CA ALA A 108 -14.09 -0.87 -15.28
C ALA A 108 -15.46 -0.23 -15.05
N GLY A 109 -15.75 0.13 -13.80
CA GLY A 109 -16.98 0.81 -13.39
C GLY A 109 -16.65 2.19 -12.82
N SER A 110 -17.06 3.23 -13.54
CA SER A 110 -17.25 4.58 -13.01
C SER A 110 -18.18 4.54 -11.79
N ASN A 111 -17.79 5.24 -10.71
CA ASN A 111 -18.47 5.36 -9.41
C ASN A 111 -18.37 4.12 -8.51
N GLN A 112 -17.35 4.04 -7.66
CA GLN A 112 -17.40 3.30 -6.38
C GLN A 112 -16.36 3.86 -5.38
N ALA A 113 -16.40 5.15 -5.08
CA ALA A 113 -15.55 5.72 -4.02
C ALA A 113 -15.98 5.35 -2.59
N LYS A 114 -16.89 4.37 -2.43
CA LYS A 114 -17.51 4.02 -1.14
C LYS A 114 -17.35 2.55 -0.74
N GLU A 115 -16.73 1.71 -1.58
CA GLU A 115 -16.64 0.26 -1.33
C GLU A 115 -15.20 -0.26 -1.17
N ASP A 116 -14.19 0.60 -1.25
CA ASP A 116 -12.78 0.18 -1.38
C ASP A 116 -11.96 0.23 -0.07
N TYR A 117 -12.56 0.67 1.03
CA TYR A 117 -11.93 0.63 2.35
C TYR A 117 -12.34 -0.66 3.05
N THR A 118 -11.40 -1.59 3.23
CA THR A 118 -11.59 -2.75 4.12
C THR A 118 -10.76 -2.49 5.38
N GLY A 119 -11.41 -2.50 6.54
CA GLY A 119 -10.76 -2.10 7.79
C GLY A 119 -10.35 -0.63 7.86
N GLY A 120 -11.00 0.25 7.08
CA GLY A 120 -10.72 1.70 7.07
C GLY A 120 -9.44 2.10 6.34
N MET A 121 -8.81 1.20 5.56
CA MET A 121 -7.63 1.52 4.75
C MET A 121 -7.80 1.08 3.29
N ALA A 122 -7.29 1.91 2.37
CA ALA A 122 -7.18 1.61 0.95
C ALA A 122 -5.72 1.75 0.51
N ILE A 123 -5.17 0.72 -0.16
CA ILE A 123 -3.74 0.65 -0.51
C ILE A 123 -3.55 0.56 -2.02
N PHE A 124 -2.72 1.46 -2.53
CA PHE A 124 -2.32 1.52 -3.93
C PHE A 124 -0.83 1.24 -4.03
N THR A 125 -0.44 0.38 -4.96
CA THR A 125 0.96 0.04 -5.22
C THR A 125 1.28 0.21 -6.70
N VAL A 126 2.42 0.84 -7.02
CA VAL A 126 2.87 1.10 -8.39
C VAL A 126 4.29 0.58 -8.56
N ALA A 127 4.51 -0.26 -9.58
CA ALA A 127 5.84 -0.76 -9.90
C ALA A 127 6.76 0.37 -10.40
N LYS A 128 7.97 0.44 -9.85
CA LYS A 128 9.03 1.34 -10.30
C LYS A 128 10.12 0.61 -11.09
N GLY A 129 10.35 -0.67 -10.81
CA GLY A 129 11.32 -1.49 -11.54
C GLY A 129 11.39 -2.93 -11.05
N GLY A 130 11.91 -3.80 -11.92
CA GLY A 130 11.95 -5.26 -11.70
C GLY A 130 10.65 -5.96 -12.14
N LEU A 131 10.71 -7.28 -12.26
CA LEU A 131 9.54 -8.10 -12.58
C LEU A 131 8.68 -8.27 -11.31
N MET A 132 7.74 -7.35 -11.05
CA MET A 132 6.76 -7.52 -9.96
C MET A 132 5.64 -8.47 -10.41
N TYR A 133 5.74 -9.73 -10.01
CA TYR A 133 4.73 -10.75 -10.32
C TYR A 133 3.55 -10.71 -9.33
N GLU A 134 3.77 -10.27 -8.08
CA GLU A 134 2.71 -10.15 -7.08
C GLU A 134 3.18 -9.28 -5.90
N ALA A 135 2.45 -8.21 -5.57
CA ALA A 135 2.71 -7.40 -4.37
C ALA A 135 1.93 -8.01 -3.20
N SER A 136 2.56 -8.92 -2.45
CA SER A 136 2.00 -9.42 -1.20
C SER A 136 1.99 -8.31 -0.14
N LEU A 137 0.80 -7.91 0.30
CA LEU A 137 0.61 -6.98 1.43
C LEU A 137 0.76 -7.67 2.79
N GLY A 138 0.68 -9.01 2.85
CA GLY A 138 0.74 -9.76 4.10
C GLY A 138 2.13 -9.74 4.74
N GLY A 139 2.18 -9.49 6.05
CA GLY A 139 3.43 -9.49 6.83
C GLY A 139 4.25 -8.20 6.71
N GLN A 140 3.66 -7.13 6.14
CA GLN A 140 4.25 -5.80 6.18
C GLN A 140 4.10 -5.22 7.59
N LYS A 141 5.21 -4.86 8.22
CA LYS A 141 5.26 -4.16 9.50
C LYS A 141 5.60 -2.70 9.25
N PHE A 142 4.85 -1.82 9.89
CA PHE A 142 4.98 -0.39 9.82
C PHE A 142 5.36 0.13 11.19
N LYS A 143 6.34 1.03 11.25
CA LYS A 143 6.73 1.75 12.46
C LYS A 143 6.59 3.23 12.24
N PHE A 144 5.74 3.87 13.04
CA PHE A 144 5.48 5.30 12.96
C PHE A 144 6.32 6.07 13.98
N ASN A 145 6.92 7.17 13.52
CA ASN A 145 7.62 8.16 14.34
C ASN A 145 6.94 9.51 14.13
N PRO A 146 6.27 10.07 15.16
CA PRO A 146 5.62 11.38 15.06
C PRO A 146 6.60 12.50 14.69
N ALA A 147 6.12 13.50 13.97
CA ALA A 147 6.83 14.75 13.76
C ALA A 147 6.96 15.52 15.09
N GLU A 148 8.10 16.16 15.31
CA GLU A 148 8.34 17.05 16.46
C GLU A 148 7.72 18.44 16.27
#